data_AF-A0A6J5J2M7-F1
#
_entry.id   AF-A0A6J5J2M7-F1
#
_cell.length_a   1.000
_cell.length_b   1.000
_cell.length_c   1.000
_cell.angle_alpha   90.00
_cell.angle_beta   90.00
_cell.angle_gamma   90.00
#
_symmetry.space_group_name_H-M   'P 1'
#
loop_
_entity.id
_entity.type
_entity.pdbx_description
1 polymer ?
#
loop_
_entity_poly.entity_id
_entity_poly.type
_entity_poly.pdbx_seq_one_letter_code
_entity_poly.pdbx_strand_id
1 'polypeptide(L)'
;MTLVDTYLGGLRAALPDTDNAALAAATGATPAQLDTLRAAYPQCPASLLELLGKLDGAYWRDYGGTTVNVLVLGSDVYEYPYYLLSAGQMLEEATKYTDSIAEIYGDDANDDGELVDPRIDIALPMNRRLCFSHCMNNGGMSQLYIAFEPAPGGKVGQGRAFPA
;
A
#
# COMPACT_ATOMS: atom_id res chain seq x y z
N MET A 1 -2.94 22.10 -8.75
CA MET A 1 -3.70 20.91 -8.35
C MET A 1 -2.78 19.72 -8.57
N THR A 2 -2.48 18.96 -7.53
CA THR A 2 -1.53 17.84 -7.61
C THR A 2 -2.21 16.58 -8.15
N LEU A 3 -1.42 15.53 -8.44
CA LEU A 3 -1.96 14.20 -8.74
C LEU A 3 -2.86 13.71 -7.60
N VAL A 4 -2.42 13.90 -6.36
CA VAL A 4 -3.15 13.49 -5.16
C VAL A 4 -4.45 14.26 -5.00
N ASP A 5 -4.46 15.58 -5.25
CA ASP A 5 -5.70 16.37 -5.23
C ASP A 5 -6.71 15.85 -6.26
N THR A 6 -6.23 15.57 -7.47
CA THR A 6 -7.06 15.06 -8.57
C THR A 6 -7.66 13.70 -8.22
N TYR A 7 -6.82 12.81 -7.68
CA TYR A 7 -7.24 11.48 -7.25
C TYR A 7 -8.25 11.54 -6.09
N LEU A 8 -7.99 12.29 -5.02
CA LEU A 8 -8.90 12.40 -3.88
C LEU A 8 -10.23 13.07 -4.26
N GLY A 9 -10.19 14.04 -5.18
CA GLY A 9 -11.40 14.65 -5.74
C GLY A 9 -12.25 13.63 -6.51
N GLY A 10 -11.62 12.84 -7.38
CA GLY A 10 -12.29 11.77 -8.11
C GLY A 10 -12.83 10.66 -7.19
N LEU A 11 -12.05 10.27 -6.18
CA LEU A 11 -12.44 9.28 -5.17
C LEU A 11 -13.72 9.73 -4.44
N ARG A 12 -13.74 10.97 -3.95
CA ARG A 12 -14.93 11.52 -3.26
C ARG A 12 -16.17 11.58 -4.14
N ALA A 13 -16.00 11.84 -5.44
CA ALA A 13 -17.11 11.85 -6.39
C ALA A 13 -17.65 10.45 -6.69
N ALA A 14 -16.83 9.41 -6.52
CA ALA A 14 -17.21 8.02 -6.80
C ALA A 14 -17.70 7.26 -5.56
N LEU A 15 -17.30 7.66 -4.35
CA LEU A 15 -17.66 6.99 -3.11
C LEU A 15 -19.11 7.26 -2.70
N PRO A 16 -19.79 6.27 -2.05
CA PRO A 16 -21.07 6.50 -1.39
C PRO A 16 -20.97 7.57 -0.29
N ASP A 17 -22.10 8.21 0.03
CA ASP A 17 -22.17 9.26 1.06
C ASP A 17 -21.68 8.77 2.44
N THR A 18 -21.93 7.50 2.78
CA THR A 18 -21.46 6.90 4.04
C THR A 18 -19.94 6.87 4.14
N ASP A 19 -19.28 6.51 3.04
CA ASP A 19 -17.83 6.38 2.99
C ASP A 19 -17.16 7.76 2.93
N ASN A 20 -17.77 8.69 2.20
CA ASN A 20 -17.38 10.10 2.21
C ASN A 20 -17.50 10.71 3.62
N ALA A 21 -18.56 10.40 4.36
CA ALA A 21 -18.73 10.85 5.74
C ALA A 21 -17.66 10.27 6.67
N ALA A 22 -17.33 8.98 6.52
CA ALA A 22 -16.24 8.37 7.28
C ALA A 22 -14.87 9.01 6.95
N LEU A 23 -14.56 9.20 5.67
CA LEU A 23 -13.31 9.86 5.24
C LEU A 23 -13.24 11.33 5.64
N ALA A 24 -14.38 12.01 5.84
CA ALA A 24 -14.39 13.40 6.32
C ALA A 24 -13.87 13.53 7.76
N ALA A 25 -13.94 12.47 8.57
CA ALA A 25 -13.35 12.41 9.90
C ALA A 25 -11.84 12.10 9.87
N ALA A 26 -11.32 11.62 8.73
CA ALA A 26 -9.92 11.26 8.60
C ALA A 26 -9.02 12.50 8.54
N THR A 27 -7.82 12.37 9.08
CA THR A 27 -6.78 13.40 9.02
C THR A 27 -5.51 12.84 8.38
N GLY A 28 -4.64 13.73 7.92
CA GLY A 28 -3.35 13.35 7.37
C GLY A 28 -2.33 12.96 8.44
N ALA A 29 -1.32 12.21 8.02
CA ALA A 29 -0.18 11.85 8.83
C ALA A 29 0.58 13.11 9.23
N THR A 30 1.03 13.15 10.48
CA THR A 30 1.85 14.26 10.98
C THR A 30 3.20 14.29 10.27
N PRO A 31 3.87 15.46 10.20
CA PRO A 31 5.22 15.55 9.63
C PRO A 31 6.21 14.55 10.23
N ALA A 32 6.14 14.32 11.55
CA ALA A 32 7.00 13.37 12.24
C ALA A 32 6.76 11.91 11.79
N GLN A 33 5.50 11.51 11.56
CA GLN A 33 5.17 10.18 11.03
C GLN A 33 5.70 10.03 9.60
N LEU A 34 5.51 11.05 8.76
CA LEU A 34 6.01 11.04 7.39
C LEU A 34 7.55 10.99 7.32
N ASP A 35 8.23 11.75 8.18
CA ASP A 35 9.69 11.73 8.28
C ASP A 35 10.20 10.36 8.76
N THR A 36 9.51 9.73 9.70
CA THR A 36 9.84 8.37 10.16
C THR A 36 9.70 7.36 9.03
N LEU A 37 8.59 7.42 8.28
CA LEU A 37 8.36 6.55 7.12
C LEU A 37 9.41 6.77 6.03
N ARG A 38 9.76 8.02 5.75
CA ARG A 38 10.80 8.37 4.79
C ARG A 38 12.20 7.95 5.24
N ALA A 39 12.48 7.94 6.54
CA ALA A 39 13.75 7.44 7.06
C ALA A 39 13.86 5.91 6.88
N ALA A 40 12.76 5.18 7.09
CA ALA A 40 12.71 3.73 6.83
C ALA A 40 12.77 3.40 5.34
N TYR A 41 12.12 4.22 4.50
CA TYR A 41 12.07 4.05 3.04
C TYR A 41 12.48 5.35 2.34
N PRO A 42 13.80 5.63 2.18
CA PRO A 42 14.28 6.87 1.58
C PRO A 42 13.81 7.12 0.15
N GLN A 43 13.45 6.05 -0.57
CA GLN A 43 12.96 6.09 -1.95
C GLN A 43 11.43 6.08 -2.03
N CYS A 44 10.72 6.23 -0.91
CA CYS A 44 9.27 6.30 -0.88
C CYS A 44 8.75 7.41 -1.82
N PRO A 45 7.79 7.11 -2.71
CA PRO A 45 7.31 8.10 -3.68
C PRO A 45 6.73 9.34 -2.99
N ALA A 46 7.10 10.52 -3.47
CA ALA A 46 6.61 11.79 -2.93
C ALA A 46 5.07 11.88 -2.97
N SER A 47 4.43 11.28 -3.98
CA SER A 47 2.97 11.21 -4.10
C SER A 47 2.31 10.35 -3.02
N LEU A 48 2.97 9.28 -2.54
CA LEU A 48 2.46 8.48 -1.43
C LEU A 48 2.57 9.26 -0.12
N LEU A 49 3.70 9.94 0.12
CA LEU A 49 3.86 10.82 1.28
C LEU A 49 2.85 11.98 1.27
N GLU A 50 2.58 12.57 0.10
CA GLU A 50 1.55 13.60 -0.05
C GLU A 50 0.14 13.05 0.22
N LEU A 51 -0.18 11.84 -0.29
CA LEU A 51 -1.44 11.18 -0.02
C LEU A 51 -1.62 10.92 1.49
N LEU A 52 -0.60 10.36 2.14
CA LEU A 52 -0.61 10.12 3.58
C LEU A 52 -0.74 11.42 4.38
N GLY A 53 -0.10 12.51 3.93
CA GLY A 53 -0.26 13.84 4.52
C GLY A 53 -1.67 14.43 4.40
N LYS A 54 -2.56 13.82 3.60
CA LYS A 54 -3.98 14.19 3.47
C LYS A 54 -4.94 13.14 4.06
N LEU A 55 -4.51 11.89 4.12
CA LEU A 55 -5.27 10.74 4.63
C LEU A 55 -4.30 9.69 5.19
N ASP A 56 -4.16 9.60 6.52
CA ASP A 56 -3.28 8.64 7.23
C ASP A 56 -3.88 7.22 7.30
N GLY A 57 -4.26 6.69 6.14
CA GLY A 57 -4.86 5.36 6.02
C GLY A 57 -6.37 5.32 6.23
N ALA A 58 -6.93 4.23 5.74
CA ALA A 58 -8.36 3.91 5.76
C ALA A 58 -8.61 2.43 6.09
N TYR A 59 -7.60 1.72 6.61
CA TYR A 59 -7.70 0.33 7.05
C TYR A 59 -7.87 0.24 8.56
N TRP A 60 -9.11 0.16 9.03
CA TRP A 60 -9.46 0.11 10.47
C TRP A 60 -8.77 1.20 11.31
N ARG A 61 -8.61 2.39 10.73
CA ARG A 61 -7.84 3.48 11.33
C ARG A 61 -8.74 4.31 12.25
N ASP A 62 -8.41 4.38 13.53
CA ASP A 62 -9.10 5.29 14.45
C ASP A 62 -8.57 6.72 14.33
N TYR A 63 -9.50 7.67 14.20
CA TYR A 63 -9.27 9.12 14.19
C TYR A 63 -9.98 9.80 15.35
N GLY A 64 -9.64 9.42 16.58
CA GLY A 64 -10.18 10.06 17.78
C GLY A 64 -11.62 9.65 18.06
N GLY A 65 -11.94 8.36 17.89
CA GLY A 65 -13.26 7.78 18.16
C GLY A 65 -14.11 7.53 16.91
N THR A 66 -13.61 7.87 15.72
CA THR A 66 -14.18 7.41 14.44
C THR A 66 -13.22 6.44 13.79
N THR A 67 -13.62 5.18 13.65
CA THR A 67 -12.85 4.19 12.90
C THR A 67 -13.20 4.27 11.42
N VAL A 68 -12.20 4.57 10.61
CA VAL A 68 -12.31 4.62 9.15
C VAL A 68 -11.88 3.28 8.58
N ASN A 69 -12.82 2.63 7.88
CA ASN A 69 -12.60 1.43 7.09
C ASN A 69 -13.22 1.66 5.70
N VAL A 70 -12.43 2.18 4.77
CA VAL A 70 -12.90 2.59 3.43
C VAL A 70 -11.92 2.16 2.36
N LEU A 71 -12.46 1.58 1.29
CA LEU A 71 -11.71 1.15 0.13
C LEU A 71 -11.36 2.36 -0.74
N VAL A 72 -10.12 2.83 -0.61
CA VAL A 72 -9.69 4.06 -1.29
C VAL A 72 -8.96 3.76 -2.60
N LEU A 73 -8.22 2.66 -2.69
CA LEU A 73 -7.46 2.30 -3.89
C LEU A 73 -8.27 1.37 -4.78
N GLY A 74 -8.39 1.75 -6.06
CA GLY A 74 -9.00 0.90 -7.08
C GLY A 74 -8.11 -0.28 -7.47
N SER A 75 -8.71 -1.26 -8.13
CA SER A 75 -8.04 -2.43 -8.70
C SER A 75 -8.41 -2.55 -10.17
N ASP A 76 -7.46 -2.99 -10.98
CA ASP A 76 -7.70 -3.45 -12.36
C ASP A 76 -8.33 -4.85 -12.38
N VAL A 77 -8.26 -5.59 -11.28
CA VAL A 77 -9.02 -6.82 -11.05
C VAL A 77 -10.40 -6.47 -10.52
N TYR A 78 -11.43 -6.83 -11.29
CA TYR A 78 -12.84 -6.62 -10.94
C TYR A 78 -13.15 -7.17 -9.54
N GLU A 79 -13.88 -6.39 -8.74
CA GLU A 79 -14.32 -6.72 -7.36
C GLU A 79 -13.24 -6.82 -6.27
N TYR A 80 -11.99 -6.40 -6.50
CA TYR A 80 -10.94 -6.45 -5.46
C TYR A 80 -10.26 -5.11 -5.16
N PRO A 81 -11.00 -4.07 -4.72
CA PRO A 81 -10.39 -2.81 -4.27
C PRO A 81 -9.58 -2.99 -2.98
N TYR A 82 -8.80 -1.97 -2.64
CA TYR A 82 -7.88 -2.00 -1.51
C TYR A 82 -8.03 -0.83 -0.54
N TYR A 83 -7.72 -1.10 0.72
CA TYR A 83 -7.55 -0.10 1.76
C TYR A 83 -6.14 0.50 1.70
N LEU A 84 -6.03 1.78 2.04
CA LEU A 84 -4.74 2.42 2.29
C LEU A 84 -4.33 2.17 3.75
N LEU A 85 -3.10 1.69 3.97
CA LEU A 85 -2.55 1.62 5.32
C LEU A 85 -2.14 3.00 5.82
N SER A 86 -2.16 3.22 7.14
CA SER A 86 -1.56 4.40 7.75
C SER A 86 -0.03 4.35 7.70
N ALA A 87 0.64 5.50 7.85
CA ALA A 87 2.11 5.53 7.91
C ALA A 87 2.66 4.62 9.03
N GLY A 88 1.94 4.55 10.17
CA GLY A 88 2.28 3.65 11.28
C GLY A 88 2.08 2.18 10.92
N GLN A 89 0.94 1.82 10.33
CA GLN A 89 0.66 0.44 9.90
C GLN A 89 1.68 -0.06 8.87
N MET A 90 2.10 0.78 7.93
CA MET A 90 3.16 0.42 6.96
C MET A 90 4.49 0.06 7.64
N LEU A 91 4.85 0.79 8.71
CA LEU A 91 6.04 0.51 9.49
C LEU A 91 5.88 -0.77 10.33
N GLU A 92 4.70 -1.02 10.86
CA GLU A 92 4.39 -2.27 11.57
C GLU A 92 4.46 -3.47 10.63
N GLU A 93 3.88 -3.40 9.43
CA GLU A 93 3.96 -4.46 8.42
C GLU A 93 5.41 -4.84 8.06
N ALA A 94 6.30 -3.86 7.99
CA ALA A 94 7.73 -4.08 7.75
C ALA A 94 8.40 -4.96 8.82
N THR A 95 7.81 -5.09 10.02
CA THR A 95 8.35 -5.93 11.09
C THR A 95 7.78 -7.35 11.09
N LYS A 96 6.68 -7.60 10.37
CA LYS A 96 5.94 -8.87 10.42
C LYS A 96 6.48 -9.91 9.45
N TYR A 97 6.86 -9.50 8.24
CA TYR A 97 7.20 -10.41 7.14
C TYR A 97 8.65 -10.25 6.71
N THR A 98 9.52 -11.13 7.20
CA THR A 98 10.95 -11.17 6.82
C THR A 98 11.23 -12.18 5.71
N ASP A 99 10.28 -13.07 5.43
CA ASP A 99 10.42 -14.06 4.37
C ASP A 99 10.39 -13.37 3.00
N SER A 100 11.08 -13.96 2.03
CA SER A 100 11.07 -13.58 0.62
C SER A 100 9.92 -14.27 -0.12
N ILE A 101 9.62 -13.80 -1.34
CA ILE A 101 8.59 -14.41 -2.20
C ILE A 101 8.97 -15.87 -2.50
N ALA A 102 10.26 -16.13 -2.75
CA ALA A 102 10.76 -17.48 -2.97
C ALA A 102 10.56 -18.40 -1.75
N GLU A 103 10.65 -17.87 -0.53
CA GLU A 103 10.41 -18.65 0.69
C GLU A 103 8.92 -18.88 0.96
N ILE A 104 8.07 -17.91 0.62
CA ILE A 104 6.61 -17.99 0.79
C ILE A 104 5.99 -18.99 -0.21
N TYR A 105 6.39 -18.93 -1.48
CA TYR A 105 5.81 -19.74 -2.56
C TYR A 105 6.65 -20.97 -2.93
N GLY A 106 7.88 -21.08 -2.45
CA GLY A 106 8.76 -22.21 -2.76
C GLY A 106 8.96 -22.39 -4.26
N ASP A 107 8.82 -23.62 -4.74
CA ASP A 107 8.96 -23.99 -6.15
C ASP A 107 7.87 -23.31 -7.03
N ASP A 108 6.71 -22.96 -6.46
CA ASP A 108 5.61 -22.30 -7.16
C ASP A 108 5.91 -20.82 -7.49
N ALA A 109 6.94 -20.22 -6.88
CA ALA A 109 7.31 -18.82 -7.12
C ALA A 109 7.65 -18.53 -8.59
N ASN A 110 8.04 -19.56 -9.35
CA ASN A 110 8.49 -19.47 -10.73
C ASN A 110 8.01 -20.62 -11.64
N ASP A 111 7.15 -21.53 -11.17
CA ASP A 111 6.86 -22.81 -11.86
C ASP A 111 6.39 -22.62 -13.33
N ASP A 112 5.76 -21.47 -13.64
CA ASP A 112 5.39 -21.07 -15.02
C ASP A 112 5.90 -19.69 -15.47
N GLY A 113 6.73 -18.99 -14.68
CA GLY A 113 7.25 -17.65 -15.03
C GLY A 113 6.20 -16.53 -15.18
N GLU A 114 4.91 -16.80 -14.99
CA GLU A 114 3.81 -15.83 -15.11
C GLU A 114 3.39 -15.20 -13.77
N LEU A 115 3.66 -15.86 -12.65
CA LEU A 115 3.23 -15.42 -11.31
C LEU A 115 3.94 -14.13 -10.89
N VAL A 116 5.25 -14.06 -11.09
CA VAL A 116 6.07 -12.91 -10.71
C VAL A 116 6.76 -12.30 -11.93
N ASP A 117 6.60 -10.99 -12.11
CA ASP A 117 7.26 -10.23 -13.17
C ASP A 117 8.78 -10.40 -13.01
N PRO A 118 9.54 -10.76 -14.08
CA PRO A 118 10.98 -11.01 -14.00
C PRO A 118 11.82 -9.84 -13.46
N ARG A 119 11.25 -8.62 -13.42
CA ARG A 119 11.88 -7.43 -12.87
C ARG A 119 11.76 -7.32 -11.35
N ILE A 120 11.03 -8.24 -10.72
CA ILE A 120 10.96 -8.38 -9.26
C ILE A 120 12.01 -9.38 -8.82
N ASP A 121 12.84 -8.96 -7.87
CA ASP A 121 13.73 -9.90 -7.17
C ASP A 121 12.89 -10.72 -6.20
N ILE A 122 12.71 -12.02 -6.43
CA ILE A 122 11.91 -12.90 -5.57
C ILE A 122 12.67 -13.34 -4.31
N ALA A 123 13.99 -13.23 -4.28
CA ALA A 123 14.82 -13.57 -3.13
C ALA A 123 14.92 -12.43 -2.12
N LEU A 124 14.52 -11.21 -2.51
CA LEU A 124 14.48 -10.08 -1.60
C LEU A 124 13.40 -10.30 -0.52
N PRO A 125 13.73 -10.14 0.77
CA PRO A 125 12.76 -10.16 1.88
C PRO A 125 11.61 -9.17 1.72
N MET A 126 10.40 -9.55 2.13
CA MET A 126 9.21 -8.70 2.01
C MET A 126 9.33 -7.38 2.78
N ASN A 127 9.96 -7.36 3.95
CA ASN A 127 10.24 -6.13 4.72
C ASN A 127 11.16 -5.11 4.04
N ARG A 128 11.83 -5.46 2.93
CA ARG A 128 12.59 -4.51 2.11
C ARG A 128 11.72 -3.84 1.03
N ARG A 129 10.45 -4.24 0.94
CA ARG A 129 9.41 -3.62 0.12
C ARG A 129 8.44 -2.92 1.06
N LEU A 130 7.92 -1.77 0.64
CA LEU A 130 6.92 -1.04 1.42
C LEU A 130 5.53 -1.60 1.12
N CYS A 131 4.94 -2.34 2.06
CA CYS A 131 3.50 -2.66 2.02
C CYS A 131 2.72 -1.38 2.33
N PHE A 132 1.86 -0.93 1.42
CA PHE A 132 1.08 0.30 1.61
C PHE A 132 -0.43 0.07 1.60
N SER A 133 -0.87 -1.16 1.33
CA SER A 133 -2.29 -1.42 1.06
C SER A 133 -2.65 -2.89 1.18
N HIS A 134 -3.82 -3.15 1.78
CA HIS A 134 -4.40 -4.47 1.95
C HIS A 134 -5.69 -4.56 1.13
N CYS A 135 -5.92 -5.67 0.42
CA CYS A 135 -7.16 -5.83 -0.34
C CYS A 135 -8.38 -5.98 0.58
N MET A 136 -9.57 -5.84 0.00
CA MET A 136 -10.84 -5.76 0.74
C MET A 136 -11.12 -6.90 1.71
N ASN A 137 -10.55 -8.10 1.51
CA ASN A 137 -10.68 -9.22 2.46
C ASN A 137 -9.62 -9.16 3.59
N ASN A 138 -9.31 -7.95 4.06
CA ASN A 138 -8.31 -7.65 5.10
C ASN A 138 -6.87 -8.04 4.72
N GLY A 139 -6.56 -7.97 3.43
CA GLY A 139 -5.27 -8.39 2.90
C GLY A 139 -5.09 -9.91 2.96
N GLY A 140 -6.16 -10.70 2.96
CA GLY A 140 -6.10 -12.16 2.97
C GLY A 140 -5.96 -12.81 1.60
N MET A 141 -6.19 -12.06 0.50
CA MET A 141 -5.92 -12.53 -0.87
C MET A 141 -4.71 -11.84 -1.50
N SER A 142 -4.51 -10.55 -1.21
CA SER A 142 -3.41 -9.78 -1.76
C SER A 142 -3.11 -8.50 -0.97
N GLN A 143 -1.88 -8.04 -1.11
CA GLN A 143 -1.37 -6.81 -0.57
C GLN A 143 -0.58 -6.07 -1.65
N LEU A 144 -0.56 -4.75 -1.62
CA LEU A 144 0.21 -3.96 -2.59
C LEU A 144 1.52 -3.49 -1.96
N TYR A 145 2.61 -3.72 -2.69
CA TYR A 145 3.95 -3.36 -2.28
C TYR A 145 4.61 -2.43 -3.29
N ILE A 146 5.49 -1.57 -2.79
CA ILE A 146 6.44 -0.79 -3.61
C ILE A 146 7.82 -1.41 -3.45
N ALA A 147 8.42 -1.82 -4.56
CA ALA A 147 9.77 -2.37 -4.58
C ALA A 147 10.81 -1.26 -4.84
N PHE A 148 11.81 -1.17 -3.96
CA PHE A 148 12.93 -0.22 -4.11
C PHE A 148 14.20 -0.87 -4.66
N GLU A 149 14.28 -2.20 -4.59
CA GLU A 149 15.41 -3.00 -5.05
C GLU A 149 14.93 -4.01 -6.10
N PRO A 150 14.72 -3.55 -7.35
CA PRO A 150 14.25 -4.43 -8.41
C PRO A 150 15.36 -5.36 -8.92
N ALA A 151 14.97 -6.47 -9.54
CA ALA A 151 15.86 -7.31 -10.34
C ALA A 151 16.36 -6.56 -11.60
N PRO A 152 17.38 -7.08 -12.32
CA PRO A 152 17.87 -6.46 -13.55
C PRO A 152 16.75 -6.14 -14.54
N GLY A 153 16.71 -4.88 -15.00
CA GLY A 153 15.67 -4.39 -15.92
C GLY A 153 14.41 -3.82 -15.26
N GLY A 154 14.29 -3.89 -13.93
CA GLY A 154 13.22 -3.22 -13.19
C GLY A 154 13.52 -1.76 -12.84
N LYS A 155 12.52 -1.08 -12.27
CA LYS A 155 12.61 0.33 -11.87
C LYS A 155 12.33 0.49 -10.37
N VAL A 156 13.15 1.29 -9.70
CA VAL A 156 12.93 1.68 -8.30
C VAL A 156 11.56 2.36 -8.16
N GLY A 157 10.78 1.95 -7.17
CA GLY A 157 9.46 2.50 -6.90
C GLY A 157 8.35 1.86 -7.72
N GLN A 158 8.61 0.75 -8.42
CA GLN A 158 7.57 -0.01 -9.11
C GLN A 158 6.64 -0.67 -8.09
N GLY A 159 5.34 -0.41 -8.22
CA GLY A 159 4.29 -1.02 -7.42
C GLY A 159 3.75 -2.31 -8.06
N ARG A 160 3.52 -3.36 -7.25
CA ARG A 160 2.84 -4.58 -7.69
C ARG A 160 2.05 -5.21 -6.54
N ALA A 161 0.95 -5.88 -6.87
CA ALA A 161 0.25 -6.74 -5.94
C ALA A 161 1.04 -8.04 -5.74
N PHE A 162 1.12 -8.50 -4.49
CA PHE A 162 1.57 -9.83 -4.13
C PHE A 162 0.44 -10.54 -3.39
N PRO A 163 0.29 -11.87 -3.55
CA PRO A 163 -0.63 -12.61 -2.70
C PRO A 163 -0.15 -12.51 -1.24
N ALA A 164 -1.10 -12.63 -0.31
CA ALA A 164 -0.82 -12.53 1.13
C ALA A 164 -0.52 -13.89 1.76
#